data_AF-A0AAP6DCD9-F1
#
_entry.id   AF-A0AAP6DCD9-F1
#
_cell.length_a   1.000
_cell.length_b   1.000
_cell.length_c   1.000
_cell.angle_alpha   90.00
_cell.angle_beta   90.00
_cell.angle_gamma   90.00
#
_symmetry.space_group_name_H-M   'P 1'
#
loop_
_entity.id
_entity.type
_entity.pdbx_description
1 polymer ?
#
loop_
_entity_poly.entity_id
_entity_poly.type
_entity_poly.pdbx_seq_one_letter_code
_entity_poly.pdbx_strand_id
1 'polypeptide(L)'
;MQKLTILGATGSIGASTLKVVEQNPELFSVVALAAGTNVEKMVALCRQWQPKFAVMADKAAAVALQSEIHTISPNTEVLGGVDALCHVASLEEVDSVMAAIVGAAGLLPTMAAVKAGKRVLLANKEALVMSGQLFIDAVEQYGAELLPVDSEHNAIFQCLPQQVQTNLGRCNLDEHGISSILLTGSGG
;
A
#
# COMPACT_ATOMS: atom_id res chain seq x y z
N MET A 1 13.70 2.76 11.91
CA MET A 1 13.46 1.93 10.72
C MET A 1 11.96 1.71 10.61
N GLN A 2 11.35 2.13 9.51
CA GLN A 2 9.93 2.01 9.20
C GLN A 2 9.62 0.62 8.62
N LYS A 3 8.62 -0.05 9.17
CA LYS A 3 8.17 -1.38 8.76
C LYS A 3 7.03 -1.29 7.75
N LEU A 4 7.20 -1.97 6.62
CA LEU A 4 6.32 -1.86 5.45
C LEU A 4 5.57 -3.16 5.15
N THR A 5 4.29 -3.04 4.85
CA THR A 5 3.52 -4.04 4.09
C THR A 5 3.29 -3.52 2.67
N ILE A 6 3.58 -4.32 1.65
CA ILE A 6 3.39 -3.93 0.25
C ILE A 6 2.28 -4.77 -0.38
N LEU A 7 1.11 -4.16 -0.54
CA LEU A 7 -0.04 -4.74 -1.23
C LEU A 7 0.10 -4.51 -2.74
N GLY A 8 0.32 -5.57 -3.52
CA GLY A 8 0.60 -5.47 -4.95
C GLY A 8 2.09 -5.46 -5.29
N ALA A 9 2.91 -6.16 -4.51
CA ALA A 9 4.37 -6.22 -4.62
C ALA A 9 4.88 -6.67 -6.00
N THR A 10 4.15 -7.55 -6.69
CA THR A 10 4.50 -8.04 -8.03
C THR A 10 4.09 -7.08 -9.15
N GLY A 11 3.38 -5.98 -8.85
CA GLY A 11 2.99 -4.96 -9.81
C GLY A 11 4.10 -3.95 -10.14
N SER A 12 3.77 -2.95 -10.95
CA SER A 12 4.68 -1.85 -11.29
C SER A 12 5.02 -0.98 -10.07
N ILE A 13 3.99 -0.51 -9.35
CA ILE A 13 4.17 0.30 -8.13
C ILE A 13 4.91 -0.50 -7.05
N GLY A 14 4.61 -1.78 -6.87
CA GLY A 14 5.33 -2.65 -5.94
C GLY A 14 6.83 -2.72 -6.25
N ALA A 15 7.19 -2.91 -7.53
CA ALA A 15 8.59 -2.91 -7.94
C ALA A 15 9.27 -1.55 -7.73
N SER A 16 8.60 -0.44 -8.04
CA SER A 16 9.12 0.91 -7.78
C SER A 16 9.30 1.18 -6.29
N THR A 17 8.37 0.72 -5.46
CA THR A 17 8.45 0.82 -4.00
C THR A 17 9.69 0.09 -3.48
N LEU A 18 9.89 -1.15 -3.92
CA LEU A 18 11.03 -1.96 -3.50
C LEU A 18 12.38 -1.36 -3.94
N LYS A 19 12.45 -0.70 -5.10
CA LYS A 19 13.64 0.05 -5.51
C LYS A 19 13.97 1.19 -4.56
N VAL A 20 12.97 1.91 -4.06
CA VAL A 20 13.17 2.97 -3.05
C VAL A 20 13.66 2.35 -1.74
N VAL A 21 13.08 1.23 -1.30
CA VAL A 21 13.54 0.51 -0.10
C VAL A 21 14.99 0.06 -0.26
N GLU A 22 15.36 -0.47 -1.43
CA GLU A 22 16.72 -0.96 -1.72
C GLU A 22 17.77 0.16 -1.64
N GLN A 23 17.39 1.37 -2.03
CA GLN A 23 18.26 2.55 -1.94
C GLN A 23 18.34 3.16 -0.54
N ASN A 24 17.46 2.76 0.39
CA ASN A 24 17.35 3.34 1.74
C ASN A 24 17.17 2.23 2.82
N PRO A 25 18.06 1.22 2.88
CA PRO A 25 17.88 0.04 3.74
C PRO A 25 17.93 0.36 5.25
N GLU A 26 18.55 1.46 5.65
CA GLU A 26 18.59 1.94 7.03
C GLU A 26 17.26 2.57 7.49
N LEU A 27 16.46 3.03 6.53
CA LEU A 27 15.18 3.69 6.79
C LEU A 27 14.02 2.72 6.76
N PHE A 28 14.06 1.66 5.94
CA PHE A 28 12.91 0.81 5.67
C PHE A 28 13.21 -0.68 5.84
N SER A 29 12.21 -1.43 6.28
CA SER A 29 12.22 -2.89 6.32
C SER A 29 10.90 -3.46 5.85
N VAL A 30 10.93 -4.53 5.06
CA VAL A 30 9.74 -5.18 4.51
C VAL A 30 9.27 -6.28 5.47
N VAL A 31 8.08 -6.12 6.03
CA VAL A 31 7.45 -7.14 6.89
C VAL A 31 6.63 -8.12 6.07
N ALA A 32 5.84 -7.60 5.13
CA ALA A 32 4.95 -8.44 4.32
C ALA A 32 4.91 -8.01 2.85
N LEU A 33 4.89 -9.00 1.96
CA LEU A 33 4.66 -8.82 0.53
C LEU A 33 3.36 -9.51 0.14
N ALA A 34 2.52 -8.83 -0.64
CA ALA A 34 1.28 -9.40 -1.12
C ALA A 34 1.09 -9.23 -2.63
N ALA A 35 0.53 -10.24 -3.29
CA ALA A 35 0.27 -10.24 -4.73
C ALA A 35 -1.00 -11.02 -5.10
N GLY A 36 -1.35 -11.01 -6.38
CA GLY A 36 -2.47 -11.78 -6.94
C GLY A 36 -2.11 -13.24 -7.16
N THR A 37 -1.58 -13.55 -8.34
CA THR A 37 -1.33 -14.93 -8.83
C THR A 37 0.10 -15.17 -9.34
N ASN A 38 0.94 -14.14 -9.44
CA ASN A 38 2.29 -14.26 -10.02
C ASN A 38 3.28 -14.87 -9.00
N VAL A 39 3.27 -16.20 -8.91
CA VAL A 39 4.11 -16.99 -7.98
C VAL A 39 5.59 -16.79 -8.27
N GLU A 40 6.02 -16.92 -9.54
CA GLU A 40 7.42 -16.80 -9.93
C GLU A 40 8.05 -15.48 -9.45
N LYS A 41 7.36 -14.36 -9.70
CA LYS A 41 7.84 -13.06 -9.23
C LYS A 41 7.83 -12.95 -7.71
N MET A 42 6.81 -13.52 -7.04
CA MET A 42 6.78 -13.53 -5.58
C MET A 42 7.93 -14.35 -4.97
N VAL A 43 8.29 -15.51 -5.56
CA VAL A 43 9.43 -16.32 -5.13
C VAL A 43 10.74 -15.51 -5.21
N ALA A 44 10.95 -14.79 -6.31
CA ALA A 44 12.12 -13.93 -6.48
C ALA A 44 12.17 -12.82 -5.42
N LEU A 45 11.02 -12.20 -5.12
CA LEU A 45 10.93 -11.19 -4.08
C LEU A 45 11.18 -11.76 -2.68
N CYS A 46 10.60 -12.92 -2.34
CA CYS A 46 10.84 -13.59 -1.06
C CYS A 46 12.32 -13.94 -0.89
N ARG A 47 12.99 -14.42 -1.96
CA ARG A 47 14.43 -14.70 -1.94
C ARG A 47 15.25 -13.47 -1.53
N GLN A 48 14.96 -12.33 -2.16
CA GLN A 48 15.71 -11.09 -1.95
C GLN A 48 15.40 -10.44 -0.60
N TRP A 49 14.12 -10.36 -0.25
CA TRP A 49 13.64 -9.53 0.86
C TRP A 49 13.41 -10.29 2.17
N GLN A 50 13.31 -11.63 2.11
CA GLN A 50 13.07 -12.50 3.27
C GLN A 50 11.96 -11.96 4.20
N PRO A 51 10.77 -11.60 3.69
CA PRO A 51 9.73 -10.99 4.51
C PRO A 51 9.19 -12.00 5.53
N LYS A 52 8.63 -11.51 6.63
CA LYS A 52 7.94 -12.37 7.61
C LYS A 52 6.71 -13.05 7.00
N PHE A 53 5.98 -12.34 6.14
CA PHE A 53 4.78 -12.86 5.48
C PHE A 53 4.83 -12.68 3.96
N ALA A 54 4.38 -13.69 3.23
CA ALA A 54 4.07 -13.59 1.81
C ALA A 54 2.61 -14.00 1.56
N VAL A 55 1.80 -13.11 0.98
CA VAL A 55 0.37 -13.34 0.80
C VAL A 55 0.02 -13.39 -0.67
N MET A 56 -0.68 -14.44 -1.10
CA MET A 56 -1.28 -14.52 -2.42
C MET A 56 -2.79 -14.37 -2.30
N ALA A 57 -3.38 -13.45 -3.06
CA ALA A 57 -4.83 -13.26 -3.08
C ALA A 57 -5.55 -14.52 -3.58
N ASP A 58 -4.94 -15.23 -4.54
CA ASP A 58 -5.38 -16.53 -4.98
C ASP A 58 -4.83 -17.66 -4.09
N LYS A 59 -5.73 -18.52 -3.60
CA LYS A 59 -5.36 -19.60 -2.67
C LYS A 59 -4.53 -20.69 -3.34
N ALA A 60 -4.75 -20.98 -4.63
CA ALA A 60 -3.94 -21.97 -5.33
C ALA A 60 -2.51 -21.47 -5.55
N ALA A 61 -2.36 -20.18 -5.88
CA ALA A 61 -1.06 -19.52 -5.95
C ALA A 61 -0.34 -19.49 -4.60
N ALA A 62 -1.06 -19.35 -3.48
CA ALA A 62 -0.47 -19.45 -2.13
C ALA A 62 0.12 -20.86 -1.89
N VAL A 63 -0.61 -21.92 -2.24
CA VAL A 63 -0.14 -23.31 -2.10
C VAL A 63 1.10 -23.57 -2.99
N ALA A 64 1.07 -23.08 -4.24
CA ALA A 64 2.22 -23.17 -5.13
C ALA A 64 3.44 -22.43 -4.56
N LEU A 65 3.26 -21.20 -4.08
CA LEU A 65 4.32 -20.41 -3.45
C LEU A 65 4.92 -21.12 -2.23
N GLN A 66 4.09 -21.66 -1.34
CA GLN A 66 4.53 -22.38 -0.14
C GLN A 66 5.43 -23.57 -0.48
N SER A 67 5.18 -24.24 -1.61
CA SER A 67 5.96 -25.38 -2.08
C SER A 67 7.34 -24.97 -2.60
N GLU A 68 7.48 -23.76 -3.14
CA GLU A 68 8.73 -23.24 -3.70
C GLU A 68 9.61 -22.52 -2.68
N ILE A 69 9.02 -21.80 -1.72
CA ILE A 69 9.81 -20.90 -0.86
C ILE A 69 10.44 -21.57 0.35
N HIS A 70 10.05 -22.80 0.72
CA HIS A 70 10.51 -23.44 1.96
C HIS A 70 12.05 -23.53 2.06
N THR A 71 12.74 -23.72 0.94
CA THR A 71 14.20 -23.78 0.87
C THR A 71 14.86 -22.41 0.65
N ILE A 72 14.09 -21.41 0.21
CA ILE A 72 14.58 -20.11 -0.23
C ILE A 72 14.41 -19.05 0.87
N SER A 73 13.30 -19.11 1.59
CA SER A 73 12.90 -18.18 2.65
C SER A 73 12.17 -18.96 3.75
N PRO A 74 12.88 -19.79 4.52
CA PRO A 74 12.28 -20.77 5.43
C PRO A 74 11.45 -20.13 6.56
N ASN A 75 11.72 -18.86 6.88
CA ASN A 75 11.01 -18.12 7.93
C ASN A 75 9.81 -17.31 7.40
N THR A 76 9.59 -17.28 6.08
CA THR A 76 8.44 -16.60 5.50
C THR A 76 7.20 -17.48 5.62
N GLU A 77 6.19 -16.98 6.32
CA GLU A 77 4.88 -17.62 6.40
C GLU A 77 4.04 -17.26 5.16
N VAL A 78 3.56 -18.28 4.43
CA VAL A 78 2.69 -18.07 3.28
C VAL A 78 1.22 -18.10 3.69
N LEU A 79 0.50 -17.04 3.36
CA LEU A 79 -0.93 -16.94 3.59
C LEU A 79 -1.70 -16.75 2.28
N GLY A 80 -3.00 -17.05 2.29
CA GLY A 80 -3.84 -17.04 1.09
C GLY A 80 -5.21 -16.39 1.29
N GLY A 81 -5.62 -15.58 0.32
CA GLY A 81 -6.96 -14.98 0.28
C GLY A 81 -7.06 -13.56 0.85
N VAL A 82 -8.25 -12.97 0.73
CA VAL A 82 -8.50 -11.56 1.11
C VAL A 82 -8.33 -11.34 2.62
N ASP A 83 -8.76 -12.28 3.46
CA ASP A 83 -8.60 -12.15 4.91
C ASP A 83 -7.11 -12.08 5.32
N ALA A 84 -6.26 -12.82 4.63
CA ALA A 84 -4.80 -12.74 4.83
C ALA A 84 -4.23 -11.39 4.37
N LEU A 85 -4.74 -10.81 3.28
CA LEU A 85 -4.36 -9.46 2.84
C LEU A 85 -4.74 -8.43 3.91
N CYS A 86 -5.95 -8.52 4.45
CA CYS A 86 -6.42 -7.64 5.51
C CYS A 86 -5.57 -7.81 6.78
N HIS A 87 -5.21 -9.05 7.14
CA HIS A 87 -4.36 -9.36 8.29
C HIS A 87 -2.98 -8.70 8.17
N VAL A 88 -2.26 -8.90 7.06
CA VAL A 88 -0.92 -8.31 6.91
C VAL A 88 -0.94 -6.79 6.78
N ALA A 89 -2.05 -6.22 6.33
CA ALA A 89 -2.25 -4.77 6.26
C ALA A 89 -2.52 -4.14 7.65
N SER A 90 -2.96 -4.92 8.63
CA SER A 90 -3.31 -4.43 9.98
C SER A 90 -2.33 -4.84 11.07
N LEU A 91 -1.25 -5.57 10.74
CA LEU A 91 -0.23 -6.00 11.70
C LEU A 91 0.25 -4.85 12.59
N GLU A 92 0.27 -5.06 13.91
CA GLU A 92 0.69 -4.04 14.88
C GLU A 92 2.10 -3.52 14.60
N GLU A 93 3.02 -4.40 14.21
CA GLU A 93 4.40 -4.05 13.93
C GLU A 93 4.61 -3.28 12.62
N VAL A 94 3.61 -3.18 11.74
CA VAL A 94 3.73 -2.46 10.46
C VAL A 94 3.40 -0.99 10.69
N ASP A 95 4.28 -0.10 10.23
CA ASP A 95 4.08 1.34 10.34
C ASP A 95 3.31 1.89 9.13
N SER A 96 3.71 1.45 7.93
CA SER A 96 3.11 1.93 6.67
C SER A 96 2.70 0.81 5.74
N VAL A 97 1.63 1.04 4.99
CA VAL A 97 1.08 0.10 4.00
C VAL A 97 1.07 0.75 2.62
N MET A 98 1.80 0.16 1.67
CA MET A 98 1.70 0.51 0.25
C MET A 98 0.48 -0.17 -0.36
N ALA A 99 -0.57 0.61 -0.63
CA ALA A 99 -1.82 0.15 -1.22
C ALA A 99 -1.77 0.27 -2.76
N ALA A 100 -1.20 -0.77 -3.40
CA ALA A 100 -0.96 -0.81 -4.85
C ALA A 100 -1.64 -2.00 -5.58
N ILE A 101 -2.60 -2.66 -4.94
CA ILE A 101 -3.49 -3.61 -5.63
C ILE A 101 -4.41 -2.81 -6.54
N VAL A 102 -4.54 -3.20 -7.81
CA VAL A 102 -5.37 -2.49 -8.80
C VAL A 102 -6.86 -2.78 -8.58
N GLY A 103 -7.71 -1.77 -8.77
CA GLY A 103 -9.16 -1.93 -8.80
C GLY A 103 -9.79 -2.25 -7.43
N ALA A 104 -11.02 -2.78 -7.45
CA ALA A 104 -11.81 -2.99 -6.25
C ALA A 104 -11.23 -4.02 -5.26
N ALA A 105 -10.39 -4.94 -5.74
CA ALA A 105 -9.76 -5.95 -4.90
C ALA A 105 -8.87 -5.34 -3.79
N GLY A 106 -8.35 -4.12 -4.00
CA GLY A 106 -7.53 -3.42 -3.02
C GLY A 106 -8.32 -2.76 -1.89
N LEU A 107 -9.64 -2.57 -2.02
CA LEU A 107 -10.42 -1.77 -1.07
C LEU A 107 -10.42 -2.36 0.34
N LEU A 108 -10.75 -3.65 0.48
CA LEU A 108 -10.82 -4.33 1.78
C LEU A 108 -9.49 -4.31 2.55
N PRO A 109 -8.35 -4.72 1.98
CA PRO A 109 -7.08 -4.68 2.71
C PRO A 109 -6.60 -3.25 2.96
N THR A 110 -6.89 -2.29 2.08
CA THR A 110 -6.57 -0.87 2.33
C THR A 110 -7.39 -0.32 3.48
N MET A 111 -8.69 -0.64 3.54
CA MET A 111 -9.56 -0.28 4.66
C MET A 111 -9.12 -0.94 5.97
N ALA A 112 -8.58 -2.17 5.92
CA ALA A 112 -8.01 -2.82 7.10
C ALA A 112 -6.79 -2.05 7.65
N ALA A 113 -5.92 -1.53 6.76
CA ALA A 113 -4.82 -0.66 7.17
C ALA A 113 -5.31 0.66 7.78
N VAL A 114 -6.33 1.28 7.17
CA VAL A 114 -6.96 2.49 7.72
C VAL A 114 -7.53 2.25 9.11
N LYS A 115 -8.30 1.17 9.30
CA LYS A 115 -8.90 0.82 10.59
C LYS A 115 -7.86 0.51 11.67
N ALA A 116 -6.66 0.12 11.28
CA ALA A 116 -5.54 -0.11 12.18
C ALA A 116 -4.68 1.15 12.42
N GLY A 117 -5.12 2.33 11.97
CA GLY A 117 -4.45 3.61 12.19
C GLY A 117 -3.10 3.72 11.48
N LYS A 118 -2.90 3.00 10.38
CA LYS A 118 -1.61 2.96 9.67
C LYS A 118 -1.40 4.19 8.81
N ARG A 119 -0.14 4.44 8.43
CA ARG A 119 0.17 5.31 7.29
C ARG A 119 -0.08 4.56 5.99
N VAL A 120 -1.09 4.97 5.24
CA VAL A 120 -1.51 4.34 3.98
C VAL A 120 -0.96 5.14 2.80
N LEU A 121 -0.05 4.53 2.05
CA LEU A 121 0.48 5.07 0.80
C LEU A 121 -0.44 4.59 -0.33
N LEU A 122 -1.37 5.46 -0.76
CA LEU A 122 -2.46 5.10 -1.65
C LEU A 122 -2.09 5.33 -3.13
N ALA A 123 -1.80 4.23 -3.84
CA ALA A 123 -1.62 4.23 -5.29
C ALA A 123 -2.89 3.78 -6.04
N ASN A 124 -3.76 3.01 -5.39
CA ASN A 124 -5.04 2.58 -5.95
C ASN A 124 -6.08 3.71 -5.85
N LYS A 125 -6.30 4.41 -6.96
CA LYS A 125 -7.34 5.45 -7.07
C LYS A 125 -8.75 4.88 -7.08
N GLU A 126 -8.96 3.70 -7.64
CA GLU A 126 -10.28 3.07 -7.75
C GLU A 126 -10.89 2.79 -6.39
N ALA A 127 -10.09 2.36 -5.41
CA ALA A 127 -10.53 2.15 -4.04
C ALA A 127 -11.15 3.41 -3.43
N LEU A 128 -10.50 4.57 -3.62
CA LEU A 128 -11.00 5.85 -3.13
C LEU A 128 -12.23 6.32 -3.92
N VAL A 129 -12.24 6.15 -5.25
CA VAL A 129 -13.38 6.53 -6.08
C VAL A 129 -14.66 5.78 -5.70
N MET A 130 -14.57 4.48 -5.39
CA MET A 130 -15.76 3.69 -5.05
C MET A 130 -16.26 3.92 -3.62
N SER A 131 -15.35 4.19 -2.67
CA SER A 131 -15.70 4.34 -1.26
C SER A 131 -15.94 5.79 -0.85
N GLY A 132 -15.32 6.74 -1.54
CA GLY A 132 -15.51 8.18 -1.39
C GLY A 132 -15.43 8.62 0.07
N GLN A 133 -16.51 9.26 0.54
CA GLN A 133 -16.60 9.82 1.88
C GLN A 133 -16.42 8.78 2.98
N LEU A 134 -16.90 7.54 2.80
CA LEU A 134 -16.77 6.48 3.80
C LEU A 134 -15.30 6.15 4.12
N PHE A 135 -14.41 6.31 3.14
CA PHE A 135 -12.97 6.10 3.33
C PHE A 135 -12.34 7.26 4.10
N ILE A 136 -12.68 8.49 3.74
CA ILE A 136 -12.18 9.69 4.43
C ILE A 136 -12.68 9.76 5.88
N ASP A 137 -13.92 9.35 6.13
CA ASP A 137 -14.48 9.24 7.47
C ASP A 137 -13.74 8.19 8.30
N ALA A 138 -13.43 7.03 7.72
CA ALA A 138 -12.65 6.00 8.39
C ALA A 138 -11.21 6.46 8.69
N VAL A 139 -10.56 7.17 7.77
CA VAL A 139 -9.21 7.71 8.00
C VAL A 139 -9.17 8.58 9.25
N GLU A 140 -10.15 9.48 9.43
CA GLU A 140 -10.25 10.26 10.67
C GLU A 140 -10.60 9.38 11.87
N GLN A 141 -11.67 8.57 11.76
CA GLN A 141 -12.20 7.80 12.87
C GLN A 141 -11.12 6.94 13.55
N TYR A 142 -10.22 6.37 12.74
CA TYR A 142 -9.16 5.48 13.21
C TYR A 142 -7.79 6.16 13.29
N GLY A 143 -7.69 7.47 13.02
CA GLY A 143 -6.44 8.23 13.10
C GLY A 143 -5.37 7.76 12.12
N ALA A 144 -5.76 7.21 10.98
CA ALA A 144 -4.83 6.82 9.94
C ALA A 144 -4.27 8.04 9.20
N GLU A 145 -3.10 7.88 8.62
CA GLU A 145 -2.50 8.90 7.75
C GLU A 145 -2.63 8.46 6.30
N LEU A 146 -3.15 9.33 5.44
CA LEU A 146 -3.33 9.03 4.01
C LEU A 146 -2.34 9.85 3.18
N LEU A 147 -1.51 9.17 2.39
CA LEU A 147 -0.55 9.82 1.48
C LEU A 147 -0.82 9.39 0.04
N PRO A 148 -1.06 10.33 -0.90
CA PRO A 148 -1.26 10.00 -2.30
C PRO A 148 0.05 9.55 -2.96
N VAL A 149 0.01 8.46 -3.71
CA VAL A 149 1.16 7.95 -4.49
C VAL A 149 0.96 8.15 -5.99
N ASP A 150 -0.29 8.23 -6.44
CA ASP A 150 -0.62 8.56 -7.84
C ASP A 150 0.04 9.90 -8.23
N SER A 151 0.68 9.94 -9.41
CA SER A 151 1.64 10.98 -9.80
C SER A 151 1.07 12.39 -9.70
N GLU A 152 -0.13 12.59 -10.24
CA GLU A 152 -0.80 13.87 -10.29
C GLU A 152 -1.22 14.31 -8.88
N HIS A 153 -1.78 13.39 -8.10
CA HIS A 153 -2.24 13.66 -6.74
C HIS A 153 -1.07 13.95 -5.81
N ASN A 154 0.05 13.23 -5.96
CA ASN A 154 1.28 13.47 -5.20
C ASN A 154 1.97 14.79 -5.61
N ALA A 155 1.90 15.18 -6.89
CA ALA A 155 2.39 16.48 -7.33
C ALA A 155 1.57 17.62 -6.72
N ILE A 156 0.24 17.49 -6.72
CA ILE A 156 -0.65 18.45 -6.04
C ILE A 156 -0.32 18.50 -4.55
N PHE A 157 -0.23 17.35 -3.88
CA PHE A 157 0.07 17.26 -2.45
C PHE A 157 1.36 17.99 -2.06
N GLN A 158 2.43 17.82 -2.83
CA GLN A 158 3.71 18.49 -2.58
C GLN A 158 3.64 20.02 -2.74
N CYS A 159 2.72 20.54 -3.56
CA CYS A 159 2.51 21.96 -3.74
C CYS A 159 1.58 22.58 -2.68
N LEU A 160 0.87 21.77 -1.88
CA LEU A 160 -0.03 22.26 -0.85
C LEU A 160 0.75 22.74 0.40
N PRO A 161 0.24 23.74 1.13
CA PRO A 161 0.83 24.13 2.40
C PRO A 161 0.70 23.01 3.45
N GLN A 162 1.61 23.00 4.42
CA GLN A 162 1.68 21.94 5.43
C GLN A 162 0.36 21.71 6.17
N GLN A 163 -0.39 22.77 6.47
CA GLN A 163 -1.67 22.70 7.16
C GLN A 163 -2.73 21.91 6.38
N VAL A 164 -2.68 21.98 5.05
CA VAL A 164 -3.54 21.20 4.16
C VAL A 164 -3.05 19.77 4.08
N GLN A 165 -1.73 19.56 3.99
CA GLN A 165 -1.14 18.22 3.93
C GLN A 165 -1.48 17.37 5.17
N THR A 166 -1.55 17.99 6.36
CA THR A 166 -1.89 17.29 7.61
C THR A 166 -3.40 17.08 7.82
N ASN A 167 -4.27 17.75 7.05
CA ASN A 167 -5.73 17.69 7.18
C ASN A 167 -6.41 17.35 5.83
N LEU A 168 -5.82 16.41 5.10
CA LEU A 168 -6.29 15.94 3.80
C LEU A 168 -7.78 15.56 3.83
N GLY A 169 -8.53 16.06 2.84
CA GLY A 169 -9.96 15.76 2.65
C GLY A 169 -10.93 16.61 3.47
N ARG A 170 -10.43 17.55 4.31
CA ARG A 170 -11.27 18.33 5.24
C ARG A 170 -10.92 19.81 5.34
N CYS A 171 -9.78 20.23 4.81
CA CYS A 171 -9.39 21.62 4.79
C CYS A 171 -10.23 22.44 3.81
N ASN A 172 -10.50 23.70 4.16
CA ASN A 172 -10.97 24.68 3.20
C ASN A 172 -9.78 25.21 2.40
N LEU A 173 -9.73 24.90 1.10
CA LEU A 173 -8.62 25.29 0.23
C LEU A 173 -8.50 26.83 0.10
N ASP A 174 -9.63 27.54 0.09
CA ASP A 174 -9.67 29.01 -0.06
C ASP A 174 -9.02 29.71 1.14
N GLU A 175 -9.24 29.19 2.36
CA GLU A 175 -8.63 29.70 3.60
C GLU A 175 -7.10 29.56 3.61
N HIS A 176 -6.58 28.66 2.77
CA HIS A 176 -5.16 28.42 2.59
C HIS A 176 -4.60 29.05 1.31
N GLY A 177 -5.34 29.96 0.68
CA GLY A 177 -4.89 30.73 -0.49
C GLY A 177 -4.84 29.92 -1.78
N ILE A 178 -5.52 28.78 -1.84
CA ILE A 178 -5.54 27.90 -3.01
C ILE A 178 -6.81 28.18 -3.81
N SER A 179 -6.67 28.87 -4.93
CA SER A 179 -7.82 29.22 -5.80
C SER A 179 -8.25 28.09 -6.74
N SER A 180 -7.34 27.16 -7.07
CA SER A 180 -7.59 26.13 -8.07
C SER A 180 -6.56 24.99 -7.99
N ILE A 181 -6.96 23.80 -8.41
CA ILE A 181 -6.08 22.66 -8.62
C ILE A 181 -6.01 22.37 -10.13
N LEU A 182 -4.79 22.33 -10.68
CA LEU A 182 -4.55 21.99 -12.08
C LEU A 182 -4.18 20.52 -12.19
N LEU A 183 -5.09 19.71 -12.73
CA LEU A 183 -4.86 18.30 -13.01
C LEU A 183 -4.34 18.14 -14.45
N THR A 184 -3.06 17.81 -14.60
CA THR A 184 -2.43 17.57 -15.90
C THR A 184 -2.81 16.19 -16.45
N GLY A 185 -2.82 16.04 -17.77
CA GLY A 185 -2.96 14.75 -18.44
C GLY A 185 -2.09 14.68 -19.69
N SER A 186 -1.57 13.49 -20.02
CA SER A 186 -0.70 13.31 -21.18
C SER A 186 -1.45 13.41 -22.52
N GLY A 187 -2.75 13.11 -22.52
CA GLY A 187 -3.58 13.04 -23.73
C GLY A 187 -3.59 11.68 -24.43
N GLY A 188 -2.79 10.72 -23.96
CA GLY A 188 -2.55 9.43 -24.63
C GLY A 188 -1.32 9.46 -25.51
#